data_AF-A0A498E7J0-F1
#
_entry.id   AF-A0A498E7J0-F1
#
_cell.length_a   1.000
_cell.length_b   1.000
_cell.length_c   1.000
_cell.angle_alpha   90.00
_cell.angle_beta   90.00
_cell.angle_gamma   90.00
#
_symmetry.space_group_name_H-M   'P 1'
#
loop_
_entity.id
_entity.type
_entity.pdbx_description
1 polymer ?
#
loop_
_entity_poly.entity_id
_entity_poly.type
_entity_poly.pdbx_seq_one_letter_code
_entity_poly.pdbx_strand_id
1 'polypeptide(L)'
;MVEAPQTDEGWFALHDFRTVDWDAWRDAPEHERRRAIEEGVAYLDAHEAVEDAEAGASAVFSVLGHKADFVVVHFRPTLDDVSRAERQFERTALAAFTEQPTSYVSVTEVSGYVSDDYFEGNEEDIDAGLLRYIEGKLKPDIPEDTYMSFYPMSKRRGEEHNWYDLSFDERRDLMSTHGDTGRKYAGKIKQVIASSVGFDDYEWGVTLFGDDPTDIKDIVYEMRFDEVSSKYGEFGQFYVGRRFPPSDLGAFLAGDGVPTSEFGDESHHGGHAHGEGGHHGGDGHHHGEGGHHHGGGGDGHHHGEGDDGGHHHGDDGGDETGDEDIRGQLEDLNIYAGKPHGEDVYATVLYSEADADELFEEVEGLRGNFDHYPTHVKTAVYEANERGRVAVVSIWETASAAETAAGFLSELPGIVERAGEESGFGTMGMFYTVKSEHRGDFVEKFGTVGGLLEEMDGHFDTDLMVNVEDEDDMFIASQWRSQDDAMEFFRSDAFRDTVQWGRDVLADRPRHVFLA
;
A
#
# COMPACT_ATOMS: atom_id res chain seq x y z
N MET A 1 -0.25 1.75 41.07
CA MET A 1 -0.93 0.54 40.54
C MET A 1 -0.49 0.42 39.10
N VAL A 2 -0.64 -0.74 38.45
CA VAL A 2 -0.58 -0.74 36.98
C VAL A 2 -1.80 0.04 36.49
N GLU A 3 -1.57 0.94 35.55
CA GLU A 3 -2.59 1.78 34.94
C GLU A 3 -3.13 1.07 33.69
N ALA A 4 -4.46 1.02 33.53
CA ALA A 4 -5.03 0.53 32.28
C ALA A 4 -4.86 1.62 31.22
N PRO A 5 -4.47 1.30 29.97
CA PRO A 5 -4.51 2.28 28.90
C PRO A 5 -5.95 2.77 28.70
N GLN A 6 -6.09 4.02 28.26
CA GLN A 6 -7.35 4.50 27.71
C GLN A 6 -7.56 3.88 26.32
N THR A 7 -8.81 3.60 26.01
CA THR A 7 -9.30 3.10 24.74
C THR A 7 -10.53 3.89 24.36
N ASP A 8 -10.68 4.17 23.06
CA ASP A 8 -11.96 4.53 22.46
C ASP A 8 -12.38 3.39 21.52
N GLU A 9 -13.67 3.05 21.56
CA GLU A 9 -14.25 1.96 20.78
C GLU A 9 -15.11 2.49 19.63
N GLY A 10 -14.98 1.84 18.48
CA GLY A 10 -15.66 2.19 17.23
C GLY A 10 -16.74 1.19 16.82
N TRP A 11 -16.67 0.72 15.57
CA TRP A 11 -17.58 -0.28 15.03
C TRP A 11 -17.31 -1.69 15.57
N PHE A 12 -18.38 -2.43 15.86
CA PHE A 12 -18.33 -3.85 16.15
C PHE A 12 -18.05 -4.63 14.88
N ALA A 13 -17.16 -5.60 14.98
CA ALA A 13 -16.67 -6.41 13.87
C ALA A 13 -17.03 -7.88 14.05
N LEU A 14 -17.49 -8.52 12.96
CA LEU A 14 -17.64 -9.96 12.83
C LEU A 14 -16.85 -10.45 11.62
N HIS A 15 -16.01 -11.45 11.83
CA HIS A 15 -15.44 -12.28 10.77
C HIS A 15 -16.19 -13.61 10.76
N ASP A 16 -17.10 -13.81 9.81
CA ASP A 16 -17.92 -15.02 9.67
C ASP A 16 -17.29 -15.96 8.62
N PHE A 17 -16.52 -16.94 9.09
CA PHE A 17 -15.82 -17.90 8.23
C PHE A 17 -16.74 -19.05 7.84
N ARG A 18 -16.73 -19.44 6.55
CA ARG A 18 -17.58 -20.47 5.99
C ARG A 18 -16.79 -21.48 5.17
N THR A 19 -17.11 -22.77 5.34
CA THR A 19 -16.72 -23.84 4.41
C THR A 19 -17.90 -24.25 3.56
N VAL A 20 -17.68 -24.61 2.29
CA VAL A 20 -18.69 -25.11 1.36
C VAL A 20 -18.74 -26.64 1.43
N ASP A 21 -19.94 -27.22 1.59
CA ASP A 21 -20.15 -28.64 1.32
C ASP A 21 -20.12 -28.87 -0.20
N TRP A 22 -18.90 -29.05 -0.70
CA TRP A 22 -18.63 -29.24 -2.12
C TRP A 22 -19.27 -30.52 -2.70
N ASP A 23 -19.61 -31.53 -1.88
CA ASP A 23 -20.33 -32.71 -2.34
C ASP A 23 -21.83 -32.40 -2.49
N ALA A 24 -22.46 -31.79 -1.49
CA ALA A 24 -23.84 -31.32 -1.59
C ALA A 24 -24.03 -30.30 -2.72
N TRP A 25 -23.06 -29.38 -2.90
CA TRP A 25 -23.05 -28.41 -4.00
C TRP A 25 -22.98 -29.08 -5.38
N ARG A 26 -22.16 -30.11 -5.55
CA ARG A 26 -22.05 -30.84 -6.83
C ARG A 26 -23.30 -31.65 -7.15
N ASP A 27 -23.88 -32.31 -6.14
CA ASP A 27 -25.06 -33.17 -6.29
C ASP A 27 -26.39 -32.37 -6.40
N ALA A 28 -26.39 -31.10 -5.99
CA ALA A 28 -27.56 -30.23 -6.07
C ALA A 28 -28.02 -29.96 -7.52
N PRO A 29 -29.34 -30.00 -7.79
CA PRO A 29 -29.91 -29.57 -9.06
C PRO A 29 -29.51 -28.13 -9.43
N GLU A 30 -29.27 -27.89 -10.72
CA GLU A 30 -28.88 -26.57 -11.26
C GLU A 30 -29.78 -25.41 -10.78
N HIS A 31 -31.08 -25.63 -10.65
CA HIS A 31 -32.02 -24.62 -10.19
C HIS A 31 -31.90 -24.27 -8.70
N GLU A 32 -31.40 -25.19 -7.87
CA GLU A 32 -31.10 -24.94 -6.44
C GLU A 32 -29.77 -24.19 -6.32
N ARG A 33 -28.75 -24.59 -7.10
CA ARG A 33 -27.45 -23.90 -7.16
C ARG A 33 -27.57 -22.46 -7.66
N ARG A 34 -28.32 -22.25 -8.75
CA ARG A 34 -28.60 -20.91 -9.27
C ARG A 34 -29.37 -20.07 -8.25
N ARG A 35 -30.34 -20.64 -7.52
CA ARG A 35 -31.05 -19.94 -6.44
C ARG A 35 -30.13 -19.59 -5.27
N ALA A 36 -29.19 -20.46 -4.90
CA ALA A 36 -28.19 -20.20 -3.88
C ALA A 36 -27.25 -19.07 -4.28
N ILE A 37 -26.79 -19.03 -5.54
CA ILE A 37 -26.03 -17.88 -6.07
C ILE A 37 -26.90 -16.62 -6.06
N GLU A 38 -28.10 -16.64 -6.64
CA GLU A 38 -29.00 -15.48 -6.69
C GLU A 38 -29.31 -14.89 -5.29
N GLU A 39 -29.60 -15.73 -4.29
CA GLU A 39 -29.86 -15.27 -2.92
C GLU A 39 -28.58 -14.93 -2.14
N GLY A 40 -27.44 -15.53 -2.48
CA GLY A 40 -26.13 -15.23 -1.89
C GLY A 40 -25.57 -13.89 -2.37
N VAL A 41 -25.57 -13.66 -3.69
CA VAL A 41 -25.20 -12.38 -4.33
C VAL A 41 -26.06 -11.25 -3.73
N ALA A 42 -27.39 -11.42 -3.71
CA ALA A 42 -28.29 -10.42 -3.17
C ALA A 42 -28.14 -10.17 -1.66
N TYR A 43 -27.68 -11.17 -0.88
CA TYR A 43 -27.30 -10.95 0.53
C TYR A 43 -26.03 -10.10 0.62
N LEU A 44 -24.99 -10.48 -0.13
CA LEU A 44 -23.69 -9.82 -0.10
C LEU A 44 -23.79 -8.36 -0.60
N ASP A 45 -24.39 -8.13 -1.77
CA ASP A 45 -24.65 -6.79 -2.33
C ASP A 45 -25.33 -5.86 -1.31
N ALA A 46 -26.39 -6.34 -0.65
CA ALA A 46 -27.15 -5.54 0.31
C ALA A 46 -26.34 -5.20 1.57
N HIS A 47 -25.35 -6.02 1.95
CA HIS A 47 -24.49 -5.76 3.10
C HIS A 47 -23.22 -4.96 2.74
N GLU A 48 -22.70 -5.06 1.51
CA GLU A 48 -21.66 -4.14 0.99
C GLU A 48 -22.24 -2.73 0.81
N ALA A 49 -23.48 -2.61 0.32
CA ALA A 49 -24.25 -1.35 0.26
C ALA A 49 -24.83 -0.89 1.62
N VAL A 50 -24.64 -1.69 2.69
CA VAL A 50 -25.06 -1.41 4.07
C VAL A 50 -26.56 -1.09 4.22
N GLU A 51 -27.41 -1.72 3.40
CA GLU A 51 -28.88 -1.56 3.48
C GLU A 51 -29.46 -2.06 4.83
N ASP A 52 -28.69 -2.85 5.57
CA ASP A 52 -29.07 -3.41 6.86
C ASP A 52 -28.86 -2.48 8.05
N ALA A 53 -28.11 -1.37 7.95
CA ALA A 53 -27.73 -0.50 9.07
C ALA A 53 -27.68 1.00 8.72
N GLU A 54 -27.37 1.87 9.69
CA GLU A 54 -27.21 3.32 9.44
C GLU A 54 -25.84 3.71 8.87
N ALA A 55 -24.81 2.88 9.16
CA ALA A 55 -23.44 2.98 8.66
C ALA A 55 -22.73 1.64 8.89
N GLY A 56 -21.54 1.48 8.34
CA GLY A 56 -20.73 0.26 8.45
C GLY A 56 -19.95 -0.02 7.16
N ALA A 57 -19.29 -1.16 7.11
CA ALA A 57 -18.69 -1.71 5.91
C ALA A 57 -18.90 -3.24 5.89
N SER A 58 -18.96 -3.85 4.71
CA SER A 58 -18.85 -5.30 4.57
C SER A 58 -18.08 -5.66 3.32
N ALA A 59 -17.45 -6.84 3.32
CA ALA A 59 -16.90 -7.44 2.11
C ALA A 59 -16.82 -8.97 2.24
N VAL A 60 -16.81 -9.65 1.09
CA VAL A 60 -16.51 -11.08 1.01
C VAL A 60 -15.09 -11.35 0.52
N PHE A 61 -14.42 -12.30 1.16
CA PHE A 61 -13.08 -12.76 0.76
C PHE A 61 -13.10 -14.28 0.57
N SER A 62 -12.45 -14.75 -0.48
CA SER A 62 -12.03 -16.15 -0.58
C SER A 62 -11.04 -16.46 0.55
N VAL A 63 -10.93 -17.71 1.01
CA VAL A 63 -9.95 -18.11 2.04
C VAL A 63 -9.16 -19.32 1.55
N LEU A 64 -7.83 -19.26 1.68
CA LEU A 64 -6.94 -20.31 1.21
C LEU A 64 -6.69 -21.40 2.27
N GLY A 65 -6.76 -22.65 1.83
CA GLY A 65 -6.52 -23.85 2.63
C GLY A 65 -7.81 -24.54 3.07
N HIS A 66 -7.75 -25.28 4.18
CA HIS A 66 -8.87 -26.11 4.67
C HIS A 66 -9.62 -25.52 5.87
N LYS A 67 -9.28 -24.30 6.29
CA LYS A 67 -9.83 -23.68 7.51
C LYS A 67 -11.21 -23.05 7.26
N ALA A 68 -11.39 -22.50 6.07
CA ALA A 68 -12.60 -21.94 5.49
C ALA A 68 -12.38 -21.86 3.98
N ASP A 69 -13.46 -21.81 3.20
CA ASP A 69 -13.42 -21.54 1.76
C ASP A 69 -13.64 -20.04 1.48
N PHE A 70 -14.45 -19.35 2.31
CA PHE A 70 -14.63 -17.90 2.27
C PHE A 70 -14.90 -17.32 3.67
N VAL A 71 -14.85 -16.00 3.78
CA VAL A 71 -15.25 -15.23 4.98
C VAL A 71 -16.05 -14.01 4.55
N VAL A 72 -17.11 -13.71 5.32
CA VAL A 72 -17.81 -12.43 5.24
C VAL A 72 -17.37 -11.58 6.43
N VAL A 73 -16.83 -10.40 6.16
CA VAL A 73 -16.45 -9.43 7.19
C VAL A 73 -17.53 -8.36 7.27
N HIS A 74 -17.99 -8.06 8.49
CA HIS A 74 -18.95 -7.00 8.76
C HIS A 74 -18.42 -6.07 9.85
N PHE A 75 -18.41 -4.77 9.59
CA PHE A 75 -18.26 -3.71 10.60
C PHE A 75 -19.60 -2.95 10.74
N ARG A 76 -20.10 -2.76 11.97
CA ARG A 76 -21.36 -2.02 12.23
C ARG A 76 -21.32 -1.19 13.53
N PRO A 77 -22.09 -0.09 13.63
CA PRO A 77 -22.27 0.68 14.86
C PRO A 77 -22.79 -0.09 16.08
N THR A 78 -23.50 -1.22 15.89
CA THR A 78 -24.04 -2.00 17.02
C THR A 78 -23.90 -3.51 16.84
N LEU A 79 -23.77 -4.23 17.97
CA LEU A 79 -23.84 -5.70 18.01
C LEU A 79 -25.20 -6.25 17.54
N ASP A 80 -26.29 -5.49 17.70
CA ASP A 80 -27.63 -5.90 17.22
C ASP A 80 -27.72 -5.89 15.67
N ASP A 81 -26.90 -5.08 15.01
CA ASP A 81 -26.76 -5.03 13.54
C ASP A 81 -25.86 -6.16 13.04
N VAL A 82 -24.68 -6.36 13.65
CA VAL A 82 -23.82 -7.52 13.38
C VAL A 82 -24.59 -8.84 13.54
N SER A 83 -25.30 -8.99 14.67
CA SER A 83 -26.09 -10.18 14.96
C SER A 83 -27.32 -10.32 14.04
N ARG A 84 -27.76 -9.23 13.40
CA ARG A 84 -28.81 -9.26 12.37
C ARG A 84 -28.24 -9.75 11.04
N ALA A 85 -27.07 -9.26 10.60
CA ALA A 85 -26.39 -9.69 9.39
C ALA A 85 -26.11 -11.21 9.41
N GLU A 86 -25.44 -11.69 10.48
CA GLU A 86 -25.16 -13.12 10.72
C GLU A 86 -26.41 -14.00 10.52
N ARG A 87 -27.51 -13.67 11.20
CA ARG A 87 -28.78 -14.42 11.08
C ARG A 87 -29.52 -14.22 9.76
N GLN A 88 -29.19 -13.20 8.98
CA GLN A 88 -29.75 -13.01 7.65
C GLN A 88 -29.06 -13.92 6.63
N PHE A 89 -27.77 -14.21 6.78
CA PHE A 89 -27.06 -15.20 5.97
C PHE A 89 -27.76 -16.56 6.04
N GLU A 90 -28.08 -17.03 7.25
CA GLU A 90 -28.80 -18.29 7.55
C GLU A 90 -30.20 -18.41 6.91
N ARG A 91 -30.71 -17.35 6.28
CA ARG A 91 -32.01 -17.35 5.57
C ARG A 91 -31.87 -17.50 4.05
N THR A 92 -30.66 -17.45 3.53
CA THR A 92 -30.36 -17.64 2.10
C THR A 92 -30.38 -19.12 1.73
N ALA A 93 -30.62 -19.40 0.44
CA ALA A 93 -30.38 -20.73 -0.12
C ALA A 93 -28.88 -21.10 -0.17
N LEU A 94 -27.95 -20.13 -0.10
CA LEU A 94 -26.52 -20.39 -0.01
C LEU A 94 -26.14 -21.06 1.32
N ALA A 95 -26.70 -20.62 2.45
CA ALA A 95 -26.37 -21.15 3.76
C ALA A 95 -26.60 -22.67 3.88
N ALA A 96 -27.54 -23.23 3.13
CA ALA A 96 -27.79 -24.67 3.07
C ALA A 96 -26.64 -25.50 2.46
N PHE A 97 -25.67 -24.85 1.81
CA PHE A 97 -24.45 -25.45 1.24
C PHE A 97 -23.19 -25.09 2.03
N THR A 98 -23.33 -24.46 3.20
CA THR A 98 -22.17 -24.00 3.99
C THR A 98 -22.23 -24.43 5.45
N GLU A 99 -21.07 -24.70 6.03
CA GLU A 99 -20.89 -24.81 7.48
C GLU A 99 -20.08 -23.60 7.99
N GLN A 100 -20.26 -23.22 9.26
CA GLN A 100 -19.48 -22.19 9.93
C GLN A 100 -18.41 -22.87 10.81
N PRO A 101 -17.17 -23.11 10.32
CA PRO A 101 -16.10 -23.72 11.10
C PRO A 101 -15.66 -22.89 12.31
N THR A 102 -15.77 -21.57 12.22
CA THR A 102 -15.30 -20.60 13.22
C THR A 102 -15.88 -19.21 12.92
N SER A 103 -15.81 -18.30 13.88
CA SER A 103 -16.09 -16.88 13.70
C SER A 103 -15.24 -16.08 14.68
N TYR A 104 -15.24 -14.75 14.56
CA TYR A 104 -14.59 -13.87 15.54
C TYR A 104 -15.35 -12.57 15.75
N VAL A 105 -15.66 -12.24 17.01
CA VAL A 105 -16.42 -11.04 17.41
C VAL A 105 -15.53 -10.06 18.18
N SER A 106 -15.51 -8.80 17.73
CA SER A 106 -14.63 -7.76 18.28
C SER A 106 -15.23 -6.35 18.10
N VAL A 107 -14.53 -5.32 18.57
CA VAL A 107 -14.85 -3.90 18.34
C VAL A 107 -13.57 -3.14 18.02
N THR A 108 -13.57 -2.32 16.97
CA THR A 108 -12.38 -1.56 16.56
C THR A 108 -11.91 -0.63 17.68
N GLU A 109 -10.62 -0.61 17.98
CA GLU A 109 -10.04 0.05 19.17
C GLU A 109 -8.90 0.99 18.77
N VAL A 110 -8.92 2.21 19.28
CA VAL A 110 -7.74 3.08 19.32
C VAL A 110 -7.27 3.18 20.77
N SER A 111 -6.00 2.83 21.02
CA SER A 111 -5.40 2.84 22.35
C SER A 111 -4.51 4.06 22.57
N GLY A 112 -4.45 4.56 23.82
CA GLY A 112 -3.61 5.71 24.19
C GLY A 112 -2.15 5.65 23.72
N TYR A 113 -1.51 4.48 23.72
CA TYR A 113 -0.06 4.32 23.49
C TYR A 113 0.53 4.98 22.23
N VAL A 114 -0.27 5.23 21.19
CA VAL A 114 0.18 5.84 19.91
C VAL A 114 -0.58 7.14 19.61
N SER A 115 -1.48 7.54 20.51
CA SER A 115 -2.40 8.67 20.37
C SER A 115 -2.50 9.46 21.68
N ASP A 116 -1.42 9.55 22.46
CA ASP A 116 -1.38 10.26 23.75
C ASP A 116 -1.93 11.70 23.58
N ASP A 117 -1.57 12.40 22.50
CA ASP A 117 -2.08 13.77 22.18
C ASP A 117 -3.62 13.85 22.00
N TYR A 118 -4.28 12.77 21.56
CA TYR A 118 -5.75 12.72 21.45
C TYR A 118 -6.44 12.52 22.80
N PHE A 119 -5.84 11.72 23.70
CA PHE A 119 -6.41 11.46 25.02
C PHE A 119 -6.01 12.50 26.08
N GLU A 120 -4.88 13.19 25.91
CA GLU A 120 -4.39 14.24 26.81
C GLU A 120 -4.73 15.68 26.35
N GLY A 121 -5.06 15.88 25.06
CA GLY A 121 -5.46 17.17 24.49
C GLY A 121 -6.87 17.65 24.87
N ASN A 122 -7.16 18.94 24.68
CA ASN A 122 -8.56 19.40 24.64
C ASN A 122 -9.12 19.13 23.25
N GLU A 123 -10.38 18.69 23.11
CA GLU A 123 -11.06 18.50 21.82
C GLU A 123 -10.98 19.73 20.88
N GLU A 124 -10.90 20.96 21.42
CA GLU A 124 -10.77 22.20 20.64
C GLU A 124 -9.34 22.46 20.10
N ASP A 125 -8.33 21.73 20.60
CA ASP A 125 -6.91 21.82 20.23
C ASP A 125 -6.43 20.60 19.40
N ILE A 126 -7.27 19.56 19.18
CA ILE A 126 -6.92 18.37 18.39
C ILE A 126 -7.09 18.68 16.89
N ASP A 127 -6.06 18.40 16.10
CA ASP A 127 -6.07 18.59 14.65
C ASP A 127 -7.07 17.69 13.90
N ALA A 128 -7.63 18.22 12.80
CA ALA A 128 -8.55 17.53 11.92
C ALA A 128 -7.93 16.29 11.24
N GLY A 129 -6.64 16.31 10.88
CA GLY A 129 -5.93 15.17 10.31
C GLY A 129 -5.79 14.02 11.31
N LEU A 130 -5.44 14.33 12.56
CA LEU A 130 -5.39 13.34 13.65
C LEU A 130 -6.79 12.77 13.96
N LEU A 131 -7.82 13.62 13.99
CA LEU A 131 -9.21 13.17 14.15
C LEU A 131 -9.66 12.25 13.01
N ARG A 132 -9.32 12.55 11.75
CA ARG A 132 -9.60 11.66 10.60
C ARG A 132 -8.88 10.33 10.69
N TYR A 133 -7.59 10.33 11.04
CA TYR A 133 -6.82 9.10 11.26
C TYR A 133 -7.47 8.22 12.33
N ILE A 134 -7.89 8.81 13.45
CA ILE A 134 -8.56 8.08 14.54
C ILE A 134 -9.95 7.61 14.11
N GLU A 135 -10.73 8.44 13.43
CA GLU A 135 -12.03 8.06 12.89
C GLU A 135 -11.92 6.90 11.89
N GLY A 136 -10.92 6.90 10.99
CA GLY A 136 -10.66 5.81 10.05
C GLY A 136 -10.22 4.50 10.73
N LYS A 137 -9.66 4.54 11.95
CA LYS A 137 -9.39 3.35 12.77
C LYS A 137 -10.62 2.86 13.53
N LEU A 138 -11.49 3.77 13.98
CA LEU A 138 -12.74 3.46 14.69
C LEU A 138 -13.90 3.08 13.74
N LYS A 139 -13.87 3.53 12.49
CA LYS A 139 -14.93 3.32 11.48
C LYS A 139 -14.29 2.92 10.15
N PRO A 140 -13.61 1.76 10.08
CA PRO A 140 -12.79 1.42 8.93
C PRO A 140 -13.62 0.99 7.72
N ASP A 141 -13.32 1.61 6.57
CA ASP A 141 -13.67 1.08 5.26
C ASP A 141 -12.74 -0.07 4.84
N ILE A 142 -13.28 -1.01 4.07
CA ILE A 142 -12.55 -2.16 3.53
C ILE A 142 -12.08 -1.82 2.11
N PRO A 143 -10.76 -1.85 1.80
CA PRO A 143 -10.26 -1.56 0.46
C PRO A 143 -10.84 -2.50 -0.62
N GLU A 144 -10.99 -1.97 -1.83
CA GLU A 144 -11.34 -2.76 -3.02
C GLU A 144 -10.10 -3.57 -3.49
N ASP A 145 -10.32 -4.61 -4.30
CA ASP A 145 -9.28 -5.41 -5.00
C ASP A 145 -8.01 -5.77 -4.19
N THR A 146 -8.15 -6.07 -2.90
CA THR A 146 -7.02 -6.32 -1.98
C THR A 146 -6.95 -7.76 -1.46
N TYR A 147 -5.78 -8.20 -0.98
CA TYR A 147 -5.69 -9.40 -0.14
C TYR A 147 -6.00 -9.06 1.31
N MET A 148 -6.56 -10.02 2.05
CA MET A 148 -6.79 -9.92 3.48
C MET A 148 -5.99 -10.99 4.22
N SER A 149 -5.35 -10.64 5.33
CA SER A 149 -4.99 -11.58 6.38
C SER A 149 -5.66 -11.23 7.71
N PHE A 150 -6.34 -12.21 8.29
CA PHE A 150 -6.91 -12.12 9.63
C PHE A 150 -6.20 -13.08 10.59
N TYR A 151 -5.90 -12.61 11.81
CA TYR A 151 -5.48 -13.47 12.92
C TYR A 151 -5.88 -12.87 14.28
N PRO A 152 -6.36 -13.70 15.22
CA PRO A 152 -6.55 -13.28 16.60
C PRO A 152 -5.23 -13.39 17.38
N MET A 153 -5.02 -12.53 18.38
CA MET A 153 -3.86 -12.55 19.26
C MET A 153 -4.15 -12.02 20.67
N SER A 154 -3.28 -12.37 21.60
CA SER A 154 -3.28 -11.92 22.99
C SER A 154 -1.89 -11.44 23.41
N LYS A 155 -1.82 -10.70 24.52
CA LYS A 155 -0.56 -10.33 25.18
C LYS A 155 -0.31 -11.28 26.36
N ARG A 156 0.87 -11.92 26.34
CA ARG A 156 1.27 -12.99 27.27
C ARG A 156 1.15 -12.58 28.74
N ARG A 157 0.64 -13.52 29.55
CA ARG A 157 0.55 -13.47 31.02
C ARG A 157 1.33 -14.64 31.66
N GLY A 158 2.61 -14.75 31.32
CA GLY A 158 3.51 -15.83 31.77
C GLY A 158 4.30 -15.49 33.03
N GLU A 159 4.97 -16.49 33.62
CA GLU A 159 5.72 -16.34 34.87
C GLU A 159 6.93 -15.37 34.77
N GLU A 160 7.58 -15.31 33.60
CA GLU A 160 8.74 -14.44 33.34
C GLU A 160 8.38 -13.18 32.51
N HIS A 161 7.34 -13.28 31.67
CA HIS A 161 6.87 -12.20 30.81
C HIS A 161 5.36 -12.07 30.96
N ASN A 162 4.94 -11.08 31.75
CA ASN A 162 3.54 -10.69 31.90
C ASN A 162 3.36 -9.24 31.43
N TRP A 163 2.68 -9.06 30.30
CA TRP A 163 2.37 -7.74 29.73
C TRP A 163 1.61 -6.84 30.72
N TYR A 164 0.71 -7.43 31.50
CA TYR A 164 -0.21 -6.70 32.38
C TYR A 164 0.40 -6.36 33.75
N ASP A 165 1.64 -6.78 34.03
CA ASP A 165 2.41 -6.34 35.21
C ASP A 165 3.37 -5.17 34.89
N LEU A 166 3.60 -4.85 33.61
CA LEU A 166 4.43 -3.72 33.18
C LEU A 166 3.78 -2.38 33.53
N SER A 167 4.61 -1.34 33.73
CA SER A 167 4.13 0.04 33.84
C SER A 167 3.48 0.54 32.54
N PHE A 168 2.85 1.72 32.58
CA PHE A 168 2.34 2.36 31.36
C PHE A 168 3.49 2.80 30.45
N ASP A 169 4.51 3.48 30.99
CA ASP A 169 5.70 3.91 30.25
C ASP A 169 6.40 2.75 29.53
N GLU A 170 6.66 1.63 30.23
CA GLU A 170 7.30 0.45 29.61
C GLU A 170 6.47 -0.13 28.45
N ARG A 171 5.14 -0.08 28.54
CA ARG A 171 4.26 -0.56 27.46
C ARG A 171 4.19 0.44 26.30
N ARG A 172 4.17 1.75 26.58
CA ARG A 172 4.24 2.80 25.55
C ARG A 172 5.54 2.69 24.76
N ASP A 173 6.69 2.58 25.44
CA ASP A 173 8.00 2.50 24.76
C ASP A 173 8.09 1.26 23.84
N LEU A 174 7.57 0.12 24.32
CA LEU A 174 7.46 -1.12 23.52
C LEU A 174 6.48 -1.00 22.34
N MET A 175 5.36 -0.30 22.51
CA MET A 175 4.39 -0.04 21.43
C MET A 175 4.88 1.01 20.43
N SER A 176 5.67 2.01 20.87
CA SER A 176 6.28 3.03 20.01
C SER A 176 7.19 2.36 18.99
N THR A 177 8.12 1.51 19.44
CA THR A 177 9.03 0.74 18.57
C THR A 177 8.27 -0.12 17.56
N HIS A 178 7.16 -0.74 17.98
CA HIS A 178 6.30 -1.56 17.13
C HIS A 178 5.52 -0.73 16.10
N GLY A 179 5.08 0.47 16.49
CA GLY A 179 4.49 1.47 15.60
C GLY A 179 5.50 1.94 14.55
N ASP A 180 6.75 2.17 14.93
CA ASP A 180 7.84 2.55 14.01
C ASP A 180 8.13 1.43 12.99
N THR A 181 8.13 0.16 13.40
CA THR A 181 8.20 -0.98 12.46
C THR A 181 6.99 -1.01 11.52
N GLY A 182 5.77 -0.74 12.02
CA GLY A 182 4.55 -0.68 11.20
C GLY A 182 4.49 0.47 10.20
N ARG A 183 5.04 1.65 10.55
CA ARG A 183 5.07 2.84 9.69
C ARG A 183 5.80 2.62 8.37
N LYS A 184 6.78 1.71 8.32
CA LYS A 184 7.49 1.29 7.09
C LYS A 184 6.60 0.66 6.03
N TYR A 185 5.40 0.23 6.42
CA TYR A 185 4.40 -0.41 5.56
C TYR A 185 3.18 0.51 5.30
N ALA A 186 3.31 1.81 5.57
CA ALA A 186 2.35 2.81 5.09
C ALA A 186 2.24 2.77 3.56
N GLY A 187 1.07 3.11 3.01
CA GLY A 187 0.71 2.85 1.61
C GLY A 187 0.33 1.38 1.37
N LYS A 188 1.26 0.47 1.71
CA LYS A 188 1.19 -0.96 1.39
C LYS A 188 0.21 -1.79 2.23
N ILE A 189 0.09 -1.49 3.52
CA ILE A 189 -0.70 -2.29 4.48
C ILE A 189 -1.69 -1.42 5.26
N LYS A 190 -2.99 -1.59 4.98
CA LYS A 190 -4.07 -1.05 5.82
C LYS A 190 -4.41 -2.03 6.95
N GLN A 191 -4.04 -1.67 8.17
CA GLN A 191 -4.36 -2.44 9.38
C GLN A 191 -5.64 -1.93 10.07
N VAL A 192 -6.50 -2.88 10.47
CA VAL A 192 -7.57 -2.73 11.45
C VAL A 192 -7.25 -3.56 12.70
N ILE A 193 -7.30 -2.92 13.87
CA ILE A 193 -7.18 -3.56 15.18
C ILE A 193 -8.54 -3.52 15.86
N ALA A 194 -9.02 -4.68 16.31
CA ALA A 194 -10.29 -4.79 17.01
C ALA A 194 -10.14 -5.57 18.32
N SER A 195 -10.49 -4.94 19.43
CA SER A 195 -10.49 -5.52 20.78
C SER A 195 -11.62 -6.53 20.92
N SER A 196 -11.33 -7.63 21.60
CA SER A 196 -12.29 -8.71 21.87
C SER A 196 -12.29 -9.16 23.33
N VAL A 197 -11.67 -8.36 24.22
CA VAL A 197 -11.58 -8.64 25.65
C VAL A 197 -12.99 -8.73 26.27
N GLY A 198 -13.44 -9.96 26.53
CA GLY A 198 -14.78 -10.25 27.07
C GLY A 198 -15.85 -10.52 26.01
N PHE A 199 -15.51 -10.49 24.71
CA PHE A 199 -16.36 -10.91 23.59
C PHE A 199 -15.94 -12.28 23.03
N ASP A 200 -14.64 -12.53 22.89
CA ASP A 200 -14.10 -13.72 22.21
C ASP A 200 -12.91 -14.36 22.99
N ASP A 201 -12.31 -15.42 22.43
CA ASP A 201 -11.29 -16.26 23.09
C ASP A 201 -9.89 -15.61 23.20
N TYR A 202 -9.58 -14.62 22.35
CA TYR A 202 -8.34 -13.83 22.38
C TYR A 202 -8.63 -12.36 22.69
N GLU A 203 -7.58 -11.57 22.94
CA GLU A 203 -7.72 -10.20 23.41
C GLU A 203 -7.90 -9.18 22.26
N TRP A 204 -7.34 -9.45 21.07
CA TRP A 204 -7.56 -8.66 19.85
C TRP A 204 -7.69 -9.54 18.59
N GLY A 205 -8.53 -9.12 17.65
CA GLY A 205 -8.48 -9.52 16.24
C GLY A 205 -7.67 -8.50 15.43
N VAL A 206 -6.75 -8.99 14.59
CA VAL A 206 -5.95 -8.18 13.67
C VAL A 206 -6.35 -8.52 12.24
N THR A 207 -6.74 -7.51 11.47
CA THR A 207 -7.02 -7.63 10.04
C THR A 207 -6.07 -6.73 9.27
N LEU A 208 -5.32 -7.32 8.34
CA LEU A 208 -4.41 -6.64 7.43
C LEU A 208 -4.98 -6.72 6.02
N PHE A 209 -5.04 -5.59 5.33
CA PHE A 209 -5.32 -5.50 3.90
C PHE A 209 -4.06 -5.01 3.18
N GLY A 210 -3.80 -5.52 1.98
CA GLY A 210 -2.66 -5.13 1.15
C GLY A 210 -2.68 -5.85 -0.20
N ASP A 211 -2.10 -5.22 -1.21
CA ASP A 211 -2.28 -5.65 -2.60
C ASP A 211 -1.24 -6.70 -3.02
N ASP A 212 -0.03 -6.64 -2.45
CA ASP A 212 0.90 -7.77 -2.46
C ASP A 212 0.79 -8.60 -1.16
N PRO A 213 0.45 -9.91 -1.23
CA PRO A 213 0.44 -10.79 -0.05
C PRO A 213 1.84 -11.04 0.54
N THR A 214 2.92 -10.63 -0.13
CA THR A 214 4.29 -10.65 0.42
C THR A 214 4.54 -9.53 1.43
N ASP A 215 3.97 -8.33 1.25
CA ASP A 215 4.01 -7.27 2.26
C ASP A 215 3.28 -7.71 3.55
N ILE A 216 2.15 -8.41 3.41
CA ILE A 216 1.43 -9.03 4.55
C ILE A 216 2.33 -10.06 5.28
N LYS A 217 3.12 -10.85 4.55
CA LYS A 217 4.10 -11.75 5.16
C LYS A 217 5.18 -10.96 5.89
N ASP A 218 5.68 -9.90 5.25
CA ASP A 218 6.88 -9.19 5.69
C ASP A 218 6.63 -8.31 6.91
N ILE A 219 5.53 -7.54 6.95
CA ILE A 219 5.15 -6.78 8.15
C ILE A 219 5.02 -7.70 9.37
N VAL A 220 4.30 -8.82 9.23
CA VAL A 220 4.11 -9.77 10.35
C VAL A 220 5.41 -10.52 10.67
N TYR A 221 6.35 -10.66 9.73
CA TYR A 221 7.64 -11.30 9.99
C TYR A 221 8.63 -10.35 10.68
N GLU A 222 8.78 -9.12 10.19
CA GLU A 222 9.64 -8.09 10.79
C GLU A 222 9.16 -7.76 12.21
N MET A 223 7.85 -7.52 12.40
CA MET A 223 7.26 -7.23 13.70
C MET A 223 7.48 -8.33 14.75
N ARG A 224 7.82 -9.58 14.38
CA ARG A 224 8.17 -10.63 15.36
C ARG A 224 9.52 -10.40 16.03
N PHE A 225 10.38 -9.57 15.45
CA PHE A 225 11.67 -9.19 16.03
C PHE A 225 11.56 -8.01 17.00
N ASP A 226 10.47 -7.25 16.95
CA ASP A 226 10.13 -6.28 18.00
C ASP A 226 10.04 -6.98 19.36
N GLU A 227 10.53 -6.32 20.41
CA GLU A 227 10.48 -6.88 21.77
C GLU A 227 9.03 -7.14 22.23
N VAL A 228 8.09 -6.27 21.82
CA VAL A 228 6.67 -6.40 22.18
C VAL A 228 6.04 -7.69 21.64
N SER A 229 6.45 -8.14 20.46
CA SER A 229 5.91 -9.33 19.80
C SER A 229 6.65 -10.58 20.21
N SER A 230 7.99 -10.53 20.25
CA SER A 230 8.83 -11.68 20.62
C SER A 230 8.60 -12.14 22.07
N LYS A 231 8.50 -11.21 23.03
CA LYS A 231 8.30 -11.54 24.45
C LYS A 231 6.84 -11.70 24.84
N TYR A 232 5.92 -10.94 24.25
CA TYR A 232 4.52 -10.86 24.69
C TYR A 232 3.48 -11.28 23.64
N GLY A 233 3.84 -11.51 22.38
CA GLY A 233 2.87 -11.95 21.36
C GLY A 233 2.43 -13.41 21.55
N GLU A 234 1.11 -13.64 21.59
CA GLU A 234 0.50 -14.97 21.54
C GLU A 234 -0.54 -15.00 20.41
N PHE A 235 -0.21 -15.67 19.31
CA PHE A 235 -0.99 -15.64 18.07
C PHE A 235 -1.82 -16.90 17.88
N GLY A 236 -3.06 -16.74 17.41
CA GLY A 236 -3.95 -17.82 17.01
C GLY A 236 -3.70 -18.30 15.58
N GLN A 237 -4.79 -18.66 14.87
CA GLN A 237 -4.71 -19.10 13.48
C GLN A 237 -4.75 -17.94 12.49
N PHE A 238 -3.87 -17.98 11.50
CA PHE A 238 -3.82 -17.01 10.40
C PHE A 238 -4.68 -17.47 9.22
N TYR A 239 -5.59 -16.61 8.78
CA TYR A 239 -6.42 -16.77 7.59
C TYR A 239 -5.90 -15.80 6.53
N VAL A 240 -5.81 -16.24 5.27
CA VAL A 240 -5.38 -15.40 4.16
C VAL A 240 -6.30 -15.63 2.97
N GLY A 241 -6.62 -14.55 2.26
CA GLY A 241 -7.70 -14.50 1.28
C GLY A 241 -7.57 -13.35 0.31
N ARG A 242 -8.35 -13.38 -0.77
CA ARG A 242 -8.49 -12.30 -1.78
C ARG A 242 -9.95 -11.83 -1.79
N ARG A 243 -10.18 -10.51 -1.78
CA ARG A 243 -11.54 -9.95 -1.96
C ARG A 243 -12.09 -10.38 -3.31
N PHE A 244 -13.40 -10.55 -3.40
CA PHE A 244 -14.07 -10.64 -4.69
C PHE A 244 -15.41 -9.90 -4.66
N PRO A 245 -15.87 -9.31 -5.78
CA PRO A 245 -17.15 -8.62 -5.80
C PRO A 245 -18.29 -9.66 -5.63
N PRO A 246 -19.41 -9.30 -4.97
CA PRO A 246 -20.55 -10.19 -4.76
C PRO A 246 -21.03 -10.93 -6.01
N SER A 247 -21.01 -10.28 -7.18
CA SER A 247 -21.38 -10.83 -8.49
C SER A 247 -20.67 -12.14 -8.83
N ASP A 248 -19.43 -12.29 -8.36
CA ASP A 248 -18.53 -13.35 -8.81
C ASP A 248 -18.56 -14.57 -7.88
N LEU A 249 -19.43 -14.56 -6.86
CA LEU A 249 -19.79 -15.74 -6.07
C LEU A 249 -20.13 -16.96 -6.95
N GLY A 250 -20.77 -16.73 -8.12
CA GLY A 250 -21.06 -17.77 -9.09
C GLY A 250 -19.81 -18.40 -9.72
N ALA A 251 -18.80 -17.60 -10.05
CA ALA A 251 -17.52 -18.05 -10.59
C ALA A 251 -16.69 -18.76 -9.51
N PHE A 252 -16.63 -18.18 -8.30
CA PHE A 252 -16.00 -18.79 -7.13
C PHE A 252 -16.56 -20.20 -6.85
N LEU A 253 -17.89 -20.36 -6.80
CA LEU A 253 -18.55 -21.66 -6.58
C LEU A 253 -18.48 -22.62 -7.79
N ALA A 254 -18.07 -22.14 -8.97
CA ALA A 254 -17.74 -22.98 -10.11
C ALA A 254 -16.28 -23.48 -10.10
N GLY A 255 -15.41 -22.82 -9.32
CA GLY A 255 -13.96 -23.01 -9.38
C GLY A 255 -13.31 -22.31 -10.58
N ASP A 256 -13.99 -21.33 -11.16
CA ASP A 256 -13.46 -20.48 -12.23
C ASP A 256 -12.54 -19.40 -11.66
N GLY A 257 -11.76 -18.74 -12.53
CA GLY A 257 -11.04 -17.53 -12.15
C GLY A 257 -12.04 -16.44 -11.78
N VAL A 258 -11.88 -15.85 -10.59
CA VAL A 258 -12.70 -14.74 -10.13
C VAL A 258 -12.05 -13.43 -10.59
N PRO A 259 -12.71 -12.61 -11.43
CA PRO A 259 -12.19 -11.33 -11.87
C PRO A 259 -11.76 -10.43 -10.69
N THR A 260 -10.50 -10.03 -10.69
CA THR A 260 -10.06 -8.75 -10.12
C THR A 260 -10.06 -7.71 -11.24
N SER A 261 -10.09 -6.42 -10.92
CA SER A 261 -10.01 -5.34 -11.92
C SER A 261 -8.86 -5.49 -12.91
N GLU A 262 -7.73 -6.07 -12.48
CA GLU A 262 -6.54 -6.41 -13.29
C GLU A 262 -6.81 -7.35 -14.48
N PHE A 263 -7.86 -8.19 -14.43
CA PHE A 263 -8.18 -9.16 -15.49
C PHE A 263 -9.38 -8.75 -16.37
N GLY A 264 -9.82 -7.50 -16.28
CA GLY A 264 -11.07 -7.02 -16.89
C GLY A 264 -11.14 -6.97 -18.43
N ASP A 265 -10.03 -6.94 -19.16
CA ASP A 265 -10.02 -6.41 -20.55
C ASP A 265 -9.67 -7.38 -21.71
N GLU A 266 -9.68 -8.72 -21.51
CA GLU A 266 -9.35 -9.66 -22.61
C GLU A 266 -10.37 -10.79 -22.93
N SER A 267 -11.52 -10.94 -22.25
CA SER A 267 -12.39 -12.14 -22.50
C SER A 267 -13.91 -12.00 -22.64
N HIS A 268 -14.53 -10.82 -22.53
CA HIS A 268 -16.00 -10.69 -22.64
C HIS A 268 -16.56 -9.64 -23.63
N HIS A 269 -16.05 -9.65 -24.88
CA HIS A 269 -16.72 -9.01 -26.02
C HIS A 269 -17.10 -9.96 -27.17
N GLY A 270 -18.37 -10.36 -27.18
CA GLY A 270 -19.08 -10.93 -28.34
C GLY A 270 -19.61 -12.36 -28.14
N GLY A 271 -20.90 -12.65 -28.32
CA GLY A 271 -22.02 -11.74 -28.60
C GLY A 271 -23.33 -12.51 -28.88
N HIS A 272 -24.48 -11.92 -28.57
CA HIS A 272 -25.79 -12.48 -28.91
C HIS A 272 -26.24 -12.06 -30.32
N ALA A 273 -26.37 -13.03 -31.23
CA ALA A 273 -27.23 -12.92 -32.42
C ALA A 273 -27.69 -14.30 -32.93
N HIS A 274 -28.95 -14.39 -33.37
CA HIS A 274 -29.59 -15.62 -33.85
C HIS A 274 -29.13 -16.06 -35.25
N GLY A 275 -29.19 -17.36 -35.54
CA GLY A 275 -29.16 -17.89 -36.92
C GLY A 275 -29.32 -19.40 -37.03
N GLU A 276 -30.42 -19.88 -37.62
CA GLU A 276 -30.58 -21.28 -38.03
C GLU A 276 -29.68 -21.61 -39.24
N GLY A 277 -29.16 -22.84 -39.37
CA GLY A 277 -28.52 -23.29 -40.62
C GLY A 277 -27.77 -24.62 -40.52
N GLY A 278 -28.39 -25.71 -40.95
CA GLY A 278 -27.84 -27.06 -40.78
C GLY A 278 -26.77 -27.54 -41.79
N HIS A 279 -26.34 -28.78 -41.51
CA HIS A 279 -25.94 -29.82 -42.46
C HIS A 279 -24.53 -29.87 -43.09
N HIS A 280 -23.92 -31.07 -42.99
CA HIS A 280 -22.72 -31.60 -43.67
C HIS A 280 -21.37 -30.92 -43.32
N GLY A 281 -20.23 -31.62 -43.26
CA GLY A 281 -19.98 -33.06 -43.33
C GLY A 281 -18.58 -33.41 -43.88
N GLY A 282 -17.93 -34.41 -43.27
CA GLY A 282 -16.99 -35.32 -43.96
C GLY A 282 -15.49 -34.99 -43.89
N ASP A 283 -14.70 -36.05 -43.65
CA ASP A 283 -13.29 -36.30 -44.02
C ASP A 283 -12.27 -35.12 -43.90
N GLY A 284 -11.16 -35.19 -43.15
CA GLY A 284 -10.34 -36.33 -42.78
C GLY A 284 -9.11 -36.44 -43.70
N HIS A 285 -7.89 -36.19 -43.19
CA HIS A 285 -6.65 -36.71 -43.78
C HIS A 285 -5.43 -36.65 -42.83
N HIS A 286 -4.63 -37.73 -42.88
CA HIS A 286 -3.30 -37.86 -42.25
C HIS A 286 -2.24 -36.94 -42.89
N HIS A 287 -1.21 -36.59 -42.11
CA HIS A 287 0.26 -36.72 -42.36
C HIS A 287 1.00 -35.99 -41.20
N GLY A 288 2.18 -36.35 -40.71
CA GLY A 288 3.06 -37.48 -41.04
C GLY A 288 4.55 -37.15 -40.83
N GLU A 289 5.10 -37.49 -39.65
CA GLU A 289 6.54 -37.65 -39.30
C GLU A 289 7.56 -36.50 -39.47
N GLY A 290 8.52 -36.41 -38.53
CA GLY A 290 9.72 -35.57 -38.67
C GLY A 290 10.43 -35.23 -37.35
N GLY A 291 11.13 -36.19 -36.73
CA GLY A 291 11.94 -35.95 -35.53
C GLY A 291 13.44 -35.80 -35.83
N HIS A 292 14.19 -35.10 -34.98
CA HIS A 292 15.67 -35.16 -34.94
C HIS A 292 16.24 -34.91 -33.51
N HIS A 293 17.33 -35.61 -33.20
CA HIS A 293 18.07 -35.63 -31.93
C HIS A 293 19.37 -34.79 -31.98
N HIS A 294 19.81 -34.21 -30.86
CA HIS A 294 21.21 -33.88 -30.41
C HIS A 294 21.13 -32.96 -29.16
N GLY A 295 22.00 -32.93 -28.12
CA GLY A 295 23.03 -33.87 -27.63
C GLY A 295 24.48 -33.64 -28.14
N GLY A 296 25.50 -33.33 -27.34
CA GLY A 296 25.62 -33.00 -25.90
C GLY A 296 27.10 -33.12 -25.40
N GLY A 297 27.45 -32.54 -24.25
CA GLY A 297 28.62 -32.92 -23.40
C GLY A 297 30.02 -32.26 -23.60
N GLY A 298 30.83 -32.25 -22.53
CA GLY A 298 32.30 -31.95 -22.45
C GLY A 298 32.65 -30.65 -21.70
N ASP A 299 33.16 -30.66 -20.45
CA ASP A 299 34.56 -30.89 -19.99
C ASP A 299 35.58 -29.82 -20.48
N GLY A 300 36.57 -29.26 -19.73
CA GLY A 300 37.08 -29.45 -18.35
C GLY A 300 38.58 -29.03 -18.25
N HIS A 301 39.10 -28.73 -17.04
CA HIS A 301 40.53 -28.43 -16.67
C HIS A 301 41.15 -27.02 -16.94
N HIS A 302 42.23 -26.55 -16.27
CA HIS A 302 42.76 -26.64 -14.88
C HIS A 302 44.06 -25.78 -14.72
N HIS A 303 44.55 -25.53 -13.48
CA HIS A 303 45.81 -24.83 -13.05
C HIS A 303 45.80 -23.28 -13.16
N GLY A 304 46.40 -22.46 -12.28
CA GLY A 304 47.31 -22.69 -11.12
C GLY A 304 48.64 -21.91 -11.28
N GLU A 305 49.33 -21.35 -10.28
CA GLU A 305 49.20 -21.27 -8.80
C GLU A 305 49.95 -19.96 -8.30
N GLY A 306 49.62 -19.34 -7.15
CA GLY A 306 50.34 -18.13 -6.65
C GLY A 306 49.91 -17.58 -5.27
N ASP A 307 50.88 -17.45 -4.36
CA ASP A 307 50.74 -17.25 -2.90
C ASP A 307 50.49 -15.80 -2.41
N ASP A 308 50.02 -15.71 -1.15
CA ASP A 308 50.46 -14.82 -0.05
C ASP A 308 49.49 -13.76 0.56
N GLY A 309 49.11 -14.00 1.84
CA GLY A 309 48.94 -13.01 2.92
C GLY A 309 47.72 -12.08 3.01
N GLY A 310 46.91 -12.20 4.09
CA GLY A 310 46.10 -11.09 4.61
C GLY A 310 44.87 -11.44 5.48
N HIS A 311 44.79 -10.88 6.69
CA HIS A 311 43.54 -10.74 7.45
C HIS A 311 42.61 -9.69 6.75
N HIS A 312 41.29 -9.62 6.92
CA HIS A 312 40.53 -9.54 8.18
C HIS A 312 39.03 -9.87 7.97
N HIS A 313 38.22 -9.67 9.01
CA HIS A 313 36.78 -10.00 9.12
C HIS A 313 35.90 -9.65 7.91
N GLY A 314 34.89 -10.50 7.67
CA GLY A 314 33.75 -10.19 6.80
C GLY A 314 32.64 -9.44 7.53
N ASP A 315 31.91 -8.64 6.77
CA ASP A 315 30.79 -7.79 7.15
C ASP A 315 29.79 -7.89 5.99
N ASP A 316 28.55 -8.27 6.26
CA ASP A 316 27.46 -8.37 5.27
C ASP A 316 26.48 -7.23 5.57
N GLY A 317 26.74 -6.08 4.95
CA GLY A 317 25.88 -4.89 5.00
C GLY A 317 25.06 -4.78 3.72
N GLY A 318 23.73 -4.67 3.86
CA GLY A 318 22.82 -4.42 2.74
C GLY A 318 22.56 -2.93 2.51
N ASP A 319 22.67 -2.51 1.25
CA ASP A 319 21.98 -1.36 0.62
C ASP A 319 22.00 0.04 1.26
N GLU A 320 23.15 0.47 1.80
CA GLU A 320 23.51 1.91 1.79
C GLU A 320 24.39 2.30 0.57
N THR A 321 24.80 1.34 -0.27
CA THR A 321 25.86 1.56 -1.28
C THR A 321 25.40 2.20 -2.59
N GLY A 322 24.15 1.99 -3.02
CA GLY A 322 23.65 2.54 -4.30
C GLY A 322 23.55 4.07 -4.29
N ASP A 323 23.11 4.63 -3.16
CA ASP A 323 22.90 6.06 -2.99
C ASP A 323 24.23 6.84 -2.88
N GLU A 324 25.25 6.25 -2.26
CA GLU A 324 26.62 6.81 -2.27
C GLU A 324 27.29 6.72 -3.65
N ASP A 325 27.01 5.67 -4.44
CA ASP A 325 27.58 5.49 -5.78
C ASP A 325 27.03 6.52 -6.79
N ILE A 326 25.72 6.81 -6.77
CA ILE A 326 25.12 7.90 -7.58
C ILE A 326 25.82 9.25 -7.25
N ARG A 327 26.00 9.56 -5.97
CA ARG A 327 26.61 10.82 -5.51
C ARG A 327 28.04 10.97 -6.04
N GLY A 328 28.87 9.93 -5.90
CA GLY A 328 30.25 9.93 -6.39
C GLY A 328 30.35 10.05 -7.91
N GLN A 329 29.48 9.34 -8.65
CA GLN A 329 29.47 9.37 -10.11
C GLN A 329 29.00 10.69 -10.69
N LEU A 330 28.11 11.43 -10.03
CA LEU A 330 27.70 12.77 -10.46
C LEU A 330 28.77 13.83 -10.14
N GLU A 331 29.47 13.71 -9.00
CA GLU A 331 30.57 14.59 -8.60
C GLU A 331 31.73 14.57 -9.62
N ASP A 332 32.12 13.39 -10.11
CA ASP A 332 33.17 13.20 -11.13
C ASP A 332 32.86 13.90 -12.48
N LEU A 333 31.60 14.21 -12.76
CA LEU A 333 31.15 14.81 -14.03
C LEU A 333 31.11 16.34 -13.99
N ASN A 334 31.54 16.96 -12.88
CA ASN A 334 31.45 18.40 -12.59
C ASN A 334 29.99 18.94 -12.54
N ILE A 335 29.03 18.02 -12.56
CA ILE A 335 27.64 18.23 -12.17
C ILE A 335 27.68 18.37 -10.64
N TYR A 336 26.94 19.32 -10.09
CA TYR A 336 26.99 19.55 -8.66
C TYR A 336 26.17 18.47 -7.95
N ALA A 337 26.85 17.42 -7.47
CA ALA A 337 26.38 16.49 -6.45
C ALA A 337 27.25 16.64 -5.20
N GLY A 338 27.42 17.89 -4.77
CA GLY A 338 28.45 18.27 -3.81
C GLY A 338 28.22 17.73 -2.40
N LYS A 339 29.29 17.24 -1.76
CA LYS A 339 29.30 16.89 -0.34
C LYS A 339 28.84 18.09 0.52
N PRO A 340 27.96 17.89 1.53
CA PRO A 340 27.17 18.97 2.10
C PRO A 340 27.95 19.97 2.95
N HIS A 341 27.54 21.24 2.85
CA HIS A 341 27.90 22.32 3.77
C HIS A 341 26.63 23.12 4.13
N GLY A 342 25.67 22.43 4.74
CA GLY A 342 24.34 22.94 5.12
C GLY A 342 23.39 23.04 3.91
N GLU A 343 22.17 22.54 3.93
CA GLU A 343 21.40 21.83 4.96
C GLU A 343 20.92 20.49 4.38
N ASP A 344 21.04 19.38 5.10
CA ASP A 344 20.47 18.10 4.67
C ASP A 344 18.96 18.14 4.92
N VAL A 345 18.15 17.93 3.89
CA VAL A 345 16.68 17.89 4.00
C VAL A 345 16.11 16.68 3.27
N TYR A 346 15.09 16.11 3.89
CA TYR A 346 14.34 14.93 3.45
C TYR A 346 13.00 15.42 2.89
N ALA A 347 12.44 14.74 1.88
CA ALA A 347 11.07 15.03 1.49
C ALA A 347 10.25 13.80 1.14
N THR A 348 8.98 13.91 1.51
CA THR A 348 7.91 13.02 1.10
C THR A 348 7.23 13.64 -0.12
N VAL A 349 7.00 12.86 -1.16
CA VAL A 349 6.22 13.27 -2.34
C VAL A 349 5.17 12.20 -2.62
N LEU A 350 3.90 12.59 -2.53
CA LEU A 350 2.77 11.73 -2.84
C LEU A 350 2.01 12.32 -4.01
N TYR A 351 1.55 11.46 -4.92
CA TYR A 351 0.77 11.87 -6.09
C TYR A 351 -0.71 11.63 -5.80
N SER A 352 -1.59 12.41 -6.40
CA SER A 352 -3.03 12.25 -6.26
C SER A 352 -3.76 12.47 -7.58
N GLU A 353 -4.87 11.76 -7.74
CA GLU A 353 -5.84 11.92 -8.82
C GLU A 353 -6.93 12.97 -8.53
N ALA A 354 -6.99 13.49 -7.29
CA ALA A 354 -7.87 14.59 -6.93
C ALA A 354 -7.38 15.92 -7.54
N ASP A 355 -8.30 16.87 -7.76
CA ASP A 355 -7.93 18.16 -8.33
C ASP A 355 -7.18 19.07 -7.34
N ALA A 356 -6.35 19.96 -7.90
CA ALA A 356 -5.37 20.73 -7.13
C ALA A 356 -6.03 21.67 -6.10
N ASP A 357 -7.24 22.18 -6.37
CA ASP A 357 -8.00 23.01 -5.45
C ASP A 357 -8.48 22.19 -4.22
N GLU A 358 -9.00 20.97 -4.42
CA GLU A 358 -9.42 20.06 -3.33
C GLU A 358 -8.23 19.66 -2.44
N LEU A 359 -7.12 19.28 -3.06
CA LEU A 359 -5.87 18.97 -2.32
C LEU A 359 -5.30 20.19 -1.61
N PHE A 360 -5.48 21.39 -2.16
CA PHE A 360 -4.96 22.60 -1.56
C PHE A 360 -5.66 22.96 -0.24
N GLU A 361 -7.00 22.89 -0.19
CA GLU A 361 -7.74 23.16 1.05
C GLU A 361 -7.34 22.20 2.18
N GLU A 362 -7.14 20.91 1.86
CA GLU A 362 -6.71 19.90 2.83
C GLU A 362 -5.24 20.04 3.26
N VAL A 363 -4.35 20.38 2.33
CA VAL A 363 -2.92 20.62 2.63
C VAL A 363 -2.71 21.92 3.39
N GLU A 364 -3.51 22.98 3.17
CA GLU A 364 -3.43 24.21 3.96
C GLU A 364 -3.73 23.92 5.45
N GLY A 365 -4.77 23.12 5.72
CA GLY A 365 -5.09 22.65 7.08
C GLY A 365 -3.95 21.85 7.71
N LEU A 366 -3.45 20.83 7.01
CA LEU A 366 -2.39 19.95 7.52
C LEU A 366 -1.06 20.69 7.73
N ARG A 367 -0.69 21.61 6.83
CA ARG A 367 0.51 22.46 6.92
C ARG A 367 0.54 23.27 8.22
N GLY A 368 -0.60 23.77 8.68
CA GLY A 368 -0.69 24.51 9.93
C GLY A 368 -0.12 23.74 11.14
N ASN A 369 -0.23 22.41 11.15
CA ASN A 369 0.37 21.56 12.19
C ASN A 369 1.86 21.35 11.98
N PHE A 370 2.26 21.11 10.73
CA PHE A 370 3.66 20.91 10.39
C PHE A 370 4.52 22.15 10.73
N ASP A 371 3.99 23.37 10.54
CA ASP A 371 4.63 24.64 10.93
C ASP A 371 4.96 24.73 12.45
N HIS A 372 4.36 23.89 13.32
CA HIS A 372 4.69 23.83 14.75
C HIS A 372 5.97 23.03 15.03
N TYR A 373 6.41 22.18 14.10
CA TYR A 373 7.62 21.38 14.25
C TYR A 373 8.83 22.17 13.75
N PRO A 374 9.88 22.39 14.56
CA PRO A 374 11.03 23.18 14.17
C PRO A 374 11.87 22.55 13.05
N THR A 375 11.62 21.27 12.73
CA THR A 375 12.24 20.51 11.64
C THR A 375 11.40 20.54 10.36
N HIS A 376 10.24 21.18 10.32
CA HIS A 376 9.47 21.37 9.09
C HIS A 376 10.05 22.51 8.27
N VAL A 377 10.15 22.31 6.95
CA VAL A 377 10.71 23.29 6.01
C VAL A 377 9.65 23.83 5.06
N LYS A 378 8.78 22.96 4.52
CA LYS A 378 7.68 23.33 3.62
C LYS A 378 6.70 22.17 3.46
N THR A 379 5.40 22.43 3.34
CA THR A 379 4.46 21.54 2.64
C THR A 379 3.70 22.35 1.60
N ALA A 380 3.60 21.84 0.37
CA ALA A 380 2.94 22.54 -0.74
C ALA A 380 2.36 21.56 -1.77
N VAL A 381 1.34 22.01 -2.48
CA VAL A 381 0.70 21.31 -3.61
C VAL A 381 1.34 21.80 -4.91
N TYR A 382 1.59 20.87 -5.84
CA TYR A 382 2.16 21.13 -7.15
C TYR A 382 1.32 20.48 -8.24
N GLU A 383 1.14 21.19 -9.34
CA GLU A 383 0.43 20.71 -10.52
C GLU A 383 1.40 20.51 -11.69
N ALA A 384 1.23 19.42 -12.44
CA ALA A 384 1.97 19.15 -13.67
C ALA A 384 1.49 20.05 -14.80
N ASN A 385 2.39 20.85 -15.37
CA ASN A 385 2.06 21.89 -16.35
C ASN A 385 1.37 21.39 -17.65
N GLU A 386 1.48 20.09 -17.97
CA GLU A 386 0.94 19.53 -19.23
C GLU A 386 0.05 18.27 -19.07
N ARG A 387 0.13 17.55 -17.93
CA ARG A 387 -0.47 16.21 -17.79
C ARG A 387 -1.58 16.09 -16.74
N GLY A 388 -1.95 17.17 -16.04
CA GLY A 388 -3.06 17.17 -15.07
C GLY A 388 -2.83 16.29 -13.83
N ARG A 389 -1.57 15.97 -13.54
CA ARG A 389 -1.12 15.20 -12.36
C ARG A 389 -0.87 16.19 -11.21
N VAL A 390 -1.38 15.89 -10.02
CA VAL A 390 -1.12 16.68 -8.81
C VAL A 390 -0.18 15.91 -7.88
N ALA A 391 0.69 16.63 -7.17
CA ALA A 391 1.54 16.07 -6.13
C ALA A 391 1.57 16.96 -4.89
N VAL A 392 1.62 16.34 -3.72
CA VAL A 392 1.88 17.01 -2.44
C VAL A 392 3.31 16.70 -2.02
N VAL A 393 4.11 17.75 -1.81
CA VAL A 393 5.49 17.64 -1.32
C VAL A 393 5.58 18.19 0.08
N SER A 394 6.23 17.45 0.98
CA SER A 394 6.55 17.90 2.32
C SER A 394 8.04 17.72 2.62
N ILE A 395 8.73 18.80 3.00
CA ILE A 395 10.18 18.89 3.18
C ILE A 395 10.51 19.12 4.67
N TRP A 396 11.50 18.39 5.17
CA TRP A 396 11.87 18.32 6.58
C TRP A 396 13.40 18.27 6.79
N GLU A 397 13.89 18.74 7.94
CA GLU A 397 15.30 18.64 8.36
C GLU A 397 15.73 17.22 8.80
N THR A 398 14.77 16.31 9.02
CA THR A 398 15.03 14.96 9.56
C THR A 398 14.15 13.88 8.91
N ALA A 399 14.74 12.73 8.58
CA ALA A 399 14.05 11.56 7.98
C ALA A 399 12.79 11.16 8.75
N SER A 400 12.92 10.94 10.06
CA SER A 400 11.82 10.52 10.93
C SER A 400 10.62 11.49 10.94
N ALA A 401 10.85 12.78 10.67
CA ALA A 401 9.76 13.75 10.57
C ALA A 401 9.08 13.72 9.19
N ALA A 402 9.84 13.49 8.11
CA ALA A 402 9.28 13.25 6.78
C ALA A 402 8.46 11.96 6.71
N GLU A 403 8.98 10.86 7.29
CA GLU A 403 8.27 9.58 7.43
C GLU A 403 6.98 9.72 8.26
N THR A 404 7.05 10.45 9.38
CA THR A 404 5.85 10.74 10.19
C THR A 404 4.83 11.54 9.40
N ALA A 405 5.28 12.57 8.66
CA ALA A 405 4.40 13.37 7.80
C ALA A 405 3.80 12.55 6.66
N ALA A 406 4.52 11.56 6.11
CA ALA A 406 4.05 10.70 5.04
C ALA A 406 2.75 9.97 5.41
N GLY A 407 2.66 9.44 6.64
CA GLY A 407 1.44 8.77 7.12
C GLY A 407 0.23 9.70 7.28
N PHE A 408 0.42 11.00 7.48
CA PHE A 408 -0.68 11.98 7.46
C PHE A 408 -1.05 12.39 6.03
N LEU A 409 -0.05 12.49 5.15
CA LEU A 409 -0.21 12.89 3.75
C LEU A 409 -0.82 11.77 2.89
N SER A 410 -0.65 10.49 3.25
CA SER A 410 -1.23 9.35 2.54
C SER A 410 -2.75 9.23 2.68
N GLU A 411 -3.33 9.87 3.70
CA GLU A 411 -4.78 9.92 3.94
C GLU A 411 -5.46 11.14 3.26
N LEU A 412 -4.75 11.87 2.40
CA LEU A 412 -5.33 12.96 1.60
C LEU A 412 -6.23 12.42 0.47
N PRO A 413 -7.17 13.23 -0.06
CA PRO A 413 -8.06 12.80 -1.14
C PRO A 413 -7.30 12.29 -2.37
N GLY A 414 -7.75 11.14 -2.91
CA GLY A 414 -7.27 10.59 -4.18
C GLY A 414 -5.78 10.24 -4.23
N ILE A 415 -5.08 10.15 -3.10
CA ILE A 415 -3.66 9.76 -3.07
C ILE A 415 -3.52 8.37 -3.69
N VAL A 416 -2.62 8.28 -4.66
CA VAL A 416 -2.24 7.03 -5.32
C VAL A 416 -0.77 6.76 -5.06
N GLU A 417 -0.45 5.49 -4.77
CA GLU A 417 0.90 5.00 -5.04
C GLU A 417 1.21 5.22 -6.53
N ARG A 418 2.49 5.44 -6.85
CA ARG A 418 2.93 5.97 -8.15
C ARG A 418 2.35 5.14 -9.31
N ALA A 419 1.40 5.72 -10.04
CA ALA A 419 0.89 5.12 -11.28
C ALA A 419 2.07 4.85 -12.23
N GLY A 420 2.43 3.56 -12.39
CA GLY A 420 3.57 3.12 -13.20
C GLY A 420 4.58 2.16 -12.57
N GLU A 421 4.41 1.67 -11.34
CA GLU A 421 5.35 0.67 -10.75
C GLU A 421 5.25 -0.77 -11.33
N GLU A 422 4.77 -0.95 -12.57
CA GLU A 422 4.90 -2.23 -13.26
C GLU A 422 6.30 -2.48 -13.87
N SER A 423 7.19 -1.48 -14.04
CA SER A 423 8.63 -1.72 -14.39
C SER A 423 9.54 -0.47 -14.47
N GLY A 424 9.88 0.22 -13.37
CA GLY A 424 10.81 1.38 -13.47
C GLY A 424 11.51 1.89 -12.20
N PHE A 425 12.49 2.77 -12.42
CA PHE A 425 13.23 3.58 -11.45
C PHE A 425 12.86 5.07 -11.62
N GLY A 426 12.28 5.70 -10.60
CA GLY A 426 11.84 7.10 -10.68
C GLY A 426 12.84 8.08 -10.04
N THR A 427 13.37 9.03 -10.80
CA THR A 427 14.23 10.12 -10.28
C THR A 427 13.42 11.39 -10.04
N MET A 428 13.55 12.01 -8.86
CA MET A 428 13.08 13.38 -8.63
C MET A 428 14.27 14.34 -8.64
N GLY A 429 14.29 15.22 -9.64
CA GLY A 429 15.44 16.03 -10.00
C GLY A 429 15.35 17.47 -9.51
N MET A 430 15.88 17.72 -8.31
CA MET A 430 16.17 19.02 -7.69
C MET A 430 14.95 19.95 -7.49
N PHE A 431 14.81 20.50 -6.28
CA PHE A 431 13.86 21.59 -6.04
C PHE A 431 14.47 22.92 -6.49
N TYR A 432 13.78 23.62 -7.38
CA TYR A 432 14.20 24.86 -8.02
C TYR A 432 13.35 26.02 -7.53
N THR A 433 14.01 27.08 -7.06
CA THR A 433 13.40 28.41 -6.98
C THR A 433 13.98 29.24 -8.12
N VAL A 434 13.16 29.54 -9.12
CA VAL A 434 13.53 30.29 -10.33
C VAL A 434 13.40 31.80 -10.05
N LYS A 435 14.19 32.65 -10.72
CA LYS A 435 13.95 34.10 -10.69
C LYS A 435 12.71 34.42 -11.52
N SER A 436 11.78 35.21 -11.01
CA SER A 436 10.52 35.55 -11.70
C SER A 436 10.71 36.10 -13.10
N GLU A 437 11.77 36.89 -13.35
CA GLU A 437 12.10 37.39 -14.70
C GLU A 437 12.54 36.33 -15.71
N HIS A 438 12.90 35.12 -15.25
CA HIS A 438 13.40 34.00 -16.04
C HIS A 438 12.48 32.76 -16.03
N ARG A 439 11.34 32.79 -15.33
CA ARG A 439 10.37 31.68 -15.29
C ARG A 439 9.96 31.22 -16.70
N GLY A 440 9.64 32.15 -17.59
CA GLY A 440 9.29 31.84 -18.98
C GLY A 440 10.43 31.18 -19.76
N ASP A 441 11.67 31.67 -19.58
CA ASP A 441 12.87 31.07 -20.18
C ASP A 441 13.08 29.64 -19.65
N PHE A 442 12.80 29.40 -18.35
CA PHE A 442 12.97 28.10 -17.69
C PHE A 442 11.97 27.06 -18.21
N VAL A 443 10.69 27.42 -18.36
CA VAL A 443 9.65 26.53 -18.91
C VAL A 443 9.92 26.22 -20.40
N GLU A 444 10.30 27.21 -21.21
CA GLU A 444 10.68 26.98 -22.63
C GLU A 444 11.93 26.08 -22.74
N LYS A 445 12.91 26.29 -21.86
CA LYS A 445 14.12 25.46 -21.80
C LYS A 445 13.81 24.03 -21.32
N PHE A 446 12.91 23.86 -20.35
CA PHE A 446 12.45 22.55 -19.90
C PHE A 446 11.75 21.81 -21.04
N GLY A 447 10.80 22.42 -21.76
CA GLY A 447 10.14 21.79 -22.91
C GLY A 447 11.13 21.36 -24.02
N THR A 448 12.21 22.12 -24.21
CA THR A 448 13.31 21.75 -25.11
C THR A 448 14.08 20.50 -24.63
N VAL A 449 14.18 20.27 -23.32
CA VAL A 449 14.83 19.09 -22.72
C VAL A 449 13.86 17.91 -22.64
N GLY A 450 12.57 18.15 -22.38
CA GLY A 450 11.51 17.15 -22.45
C GLY A 450 11.45 16.47 -23.82
N GLY A 451 11.48 17.25 -24.91
CA GLY A 451 11.55 16.70 -26.27
C GLY A 451 12.86 15.97 -26.63
N LEU A 452 13.92 16.09 -25.81
CA LEU A 452 15.11 15.23 -25.93
C LEU A 452 14.95 13.94 -25.12
N LEU A 453 14.28 14.01 -23.96
CA LEU A 453 14.00 12.88 -23.09
C LEU A 453 13.03 11.89 -23.75
N GLU A 454 11.98 12.38 -24.44
CA GLU A 454 11.05 11.56 -25.23
C GLU A 454 11.73 10.68 -26.31
N GLU A 455 12.93 11.06 -26.77
CA GLU A 455 13.70 10.30 -27.76
C GLU A 455 14.70 9.29 -27.13
N MET A 456 14.81 9.22 -25.79
CA MET A 456 15.76 8.35 -25.09
C MET A 456 15.22 6.94 -24.81
N ASP A 457 16.01 5.90 -25.11
CA ASP A 457 15.67 4.53 -24.71
C ASP A 457 15.70 4.40 -23.18
N GLY A 458 14.68 3.77 -22.61
CA GLY A 458 14.55 3.62 -21.17
C GLY A 458 14.06 4.87 -20.43
N HIS A 459 13.70 5.96 -21.11
CA HIS A 459 12.87 7.03 -20.55
C HIS A 459 11.38 6.66 -20.68
N PHE A 460 10.57 6.96 -19.66
CA PHE A 460 9.11 6.78 -19.72
C PHE A 460 8.36 8.11 -19.69
N ASP A 461 8.68 8.97 -18.71
CA ASP A 461 7.98 10.23 -18.52
C ASP A 461 8.84 11.27 -17.79
N THR A 462 8.58 12.56 -18.03
CA THR A 462 9.07 13.67 -17.20
C THR A 462 8.06 14.80 -17.15
N ASP A 463 7.61 15.14 -15.95
CA ASP A 463 6.77 16.32 -15.67
C ASP A 463 7.59 17.44 -15.02
N LEU A 464 7.25 18.68 -15.39
CA LEU A 464 7.57 19.87 -14.61
C LEU A 464 6.39 20.17 -13.69
N MET A 465 6.64 20.01 -12.38
CA MET A 465 5.67 20.23 -11.32
C MET A 465 5.85 21.65 -10.79
N VAL A 466 4.78 22.45 -10.81
CA VAL A 466 4.78 23.87 -10.41
C VAL A 466 3.96 24.04 -9.15
N ASN A 467 4.49 24.72 -8.13
CA ASN A 467 3.77 24.99 -6.88
C ASN A 467 2.57 25.91 -7.15
N VAL A 468 1.40 25.55 -6.62
CA VAL A 468 0.12 26.28 -6.76
C VAL A 468 0.17 27.68 -6.10
N GLU A 469 0.95 27.86 -5.03
CA GLU A 469 1.08 29.13 -4.31
C GLU A 469 2.22 30.02 -4.80
N ASP A 470 3.28 29.43 -5.34
CA ASP A 470 4.48 30.13 -5.79
C ASP A 470 4.95 29.57 -7.14
N GLU A 471 4.53 30.23 -8.24
CA GLU A 471 4.83 29.75 -9.58
C GLU A 471 6.33 29.76 -9.96
N ASP A 472 7.20 30.32 -9.11
CA ASP A 472 8.67 30.29 -9.26
C ASP A 472 9.30 29.07 -8.56
N ASP A 473 8.54 28.34 -7.75
CA ASP A 473 8.96 27.13 -7.03
C ASP A 473 8.49 25.86 -7.78
N MET A 474 9.46 25.08 -8.27
CA MET A 474 9.22 23.96 -9.17
C MET A 474 10.10 22.75 -8.84
N PHE A 475 9.67 21.56 -9.21
CA PHE A 475 10.54 20.37 -9.27
C PHE A 475 10.28 19.54 -10.54
N ILE A 476 11.23 18.69 -10.88
CA ILE A 476 11.13 17.79 -12.04
C ILE A 476 10.93 16.36 -11.54
N ALA A 477 9.81 15.75 -11.90
CA ALA A 477 9.53 14.34 -11.66
C ALA A 477 9.81 13.56 -12.95
N SER A 478 10.64 12.51 -12.89
CA SER A 478 10.99 11.70 -14.07
C SER A 478 10.97 10.21 -13.78
N GLN A 479 10.50 9.41 -14.74
CA GLN A 479 10.42 7.95 -14.68
C GLN A 479 11.31 7.32 -15.76
N TRP A 480 12.06 6.29 -15.36
CA TRP A 480 13.00 5.55 -16.19
C TRP A 480 12.78 4.05 -16.05
N ARG A 481 13.22 3.27 -17.03
CA ARG A 481 13.26 1.80 -16.99
C ARG A 481 14.27 1.26 -15.97
N SER A 482 15.38 1.95 -15.76
CA SER A 482 16.40 1.58 -14.78
C SER A 482 17.26 2.76 -14.32
N GLN A 483 17.99 2.55 -13.22
CA GLN A 483 18.99 3.50 -12.71
C GLN A 483 20.10 3.78 -13.73
N ASP A 484 20.53 2.78 -14.49
CA ASP A 484 21.56 2.95 -15.52
C ASP A 484 21.09 3.87 -16.66
N ASP A 485 19.83 3.72 -17.10
CA ASP A 485 19.22 4.56 -18.14
C ASP A 485 19.16 6.04 -17.69
N ALA A 486 18.75 6.29 -16.44
CA ALA A 486 18.75 7.62 -15.83
C ALA A 486 20.17 8.23 -15.72
N MET A 487 21.15 7.41 -15.34
CA MET A 487 22.55 7.85 -15.23
C MET A 487 23.19 8.10 -16.60
N GLU A 488 22.75 7.46 -17.69
CA GLU A 488 23.16 7.82 -19.05
C GLU A 488 22.70 9.23 -19.41
N PHE A 489 21.46 9.61 -19.10
CA PHE A 489 20.98 10.99 -19.27
C PHE A 489 21.79 12.00 -18.46
N PHE A 490 22.02 11.75 -17.18
CA PHE A 490 22.82 12.67 -16.35
C PHE A 490 24.29 12.77 -16.82
N ARG A 491 24.83 11.74 -17.47
CA ARG A 491 26.17 11.78 -18.09
C ARG A 491 26.21 12.52 -19.43
N SER A 492 25.07 12.82 -20.03
CA SER A 492 24.96 13.46 -21.35
C SER A 492 25.43 14.92 -21.35
N ASP A 493 25.97 15.36 -22.50
CA ASP A 493 26.34 16.77 -22.68
C ASP A 493 25.10 17.69 -22.69
N ALA A 494 23.94 17.19 -23.12
CA ALA A 494 22.67 17.93 -23.09
C ALA A 494 22.21 18.27 -21.66
N PHE A 495 22.39 17.34 -20.71
CA PHE A 495 22.12 17.61 -19.30
C PHE A 495 23.13 18.61 -18.72
N ARG A 496 24.43 18.45 -18.99
CA ARG A 496 25.48 19.38 -18.53
C ARG A 496 25.24 20.82 -19.00
N ASP A 497 24.92 21.01 -20.28
CA ASP A 497 24.63 22.33 -20.85
C ASP A 497 23.40 22.97 -20.18
N THR A 498 22.41 22.17 -19.81
CA THR A 498 21.19 22.61 -19.12
C THR A 498 21.48 23.01 -17.66
N VAL A 499 22.24 22.19 -16.92
CA VAL A 499 22.67 22.50 -15.54
C VAL A 499 23.57 23.75 -15.50
N GLN A 500 24.42 23.95 -16.50
CA GLN A 500 25.26 25.14 -16.59
C GLN A 500 24.45 26.41 -16.83
N TRP A 501 23.40 26.34 -17.66
CA TRP A 501 22.46 27.44 -17.89
C TRP A 501 21.59 27.74 -16.66
N GLY A 502 21.12 26.70 -15.95
CA GLY A 502 20.28 26.83 -14.75
C GLY A 502 20.88 27.73 -13.66
N ARG A 503 22.22 27.72 -13.50
CA ARG A 503 22.92 28.50 -12.47
C ARG A 503 22.74 30.01 -12.58
N ASP A 504 22.44 30.55 -13.76
CA ASP A 504 22.23 31.99 -13.94
C ASP A 504 20.75 32.40 -13.72
N VAL A 505 19.80 31.48 -13.86
CA VAL A 505 18.35 31.75 -13.78
C VAL A 505 17.71 31.40 -12.43
N LEU A 506 18.32 30.52 -11.63
CA LEU A 506 17.83 30.19 -10.28
C LEU A 506 18.06 31.33 -9.28
N ALA A 507 17.09 31.55 -8.40
CA ALA A 507 17.14 32.49 -7.29
C ALA A 507 18.00 31.91 -6.14
N ASP A 508 17.79 30.63 -5.82
CA ASP A 508 18.50 29.89 -4.79
C ASP A 508 19.33 28.73 -5.35
N ARG A 509 20.15 28.12 -4.49
CA ARG A 509 20.85 26.88 -4.85
C ARG A 509 19.84 25.73 -4.91
N PRO A 510 19.83 24.92 -5.98
CA PRO A 510 18.95 23.77 -6.04
C PRO A 510 19.22 22.84 -4.86
N ARG A 511 18.16 22.47 -4.13
CA ARG A 511 18.23 21.52 -3.03
C ARG A 511 18.14 20.11 -3.60
N HIS A 512 19.17 19.30 -3.31
CA HIS A 512 19.10 17.86 -3.49
C HIS A 512 18.35 17.28 -2.30
N VAL A 513 17.41 16.38 -2.59
CA VAL A 513 16.46 15.87 -1.61
C VAL A 513 16.42 14.37 -1.76
N PHE A 514 16.54 13.68 -0.64
CA PHE A 514 16.42 12.24 -0.57
C PHE A 514 14.96 11.87 -0.36
N LEU A 515 14.54 10.84 -1.11
CA LEU A 515 13.24 10.23 -0.98
C LEU A 515 13.34 9.19 0.14
N ALA A 516 12.44 9.28 1.11
CA ALA A 516 12.25 8.27 2.15
C ALA A 516 11.15 7.29 1.69
#